data_AF-A0A7S0W8F3-F1
#
_entry.id   AF-A0A7S0W8F3-F1
#
_cell.length_a   1.000
_cell.length_b   1.000
_cell.length_c   1.000
_cell.angle_alpha   90.00
_cell.angle_beta   90.00
_cell.angle_gamma   90.00
#
_symmetry.space_group_name_H-M   'P 1'
#
loop_
_entity.id
_entity.type
_entity.pdbx_description
1 polymer ?
#
loop_
_entity_poly.entity_id
_entity_poly.type
_entity_poly.pdbx_seq_one_letter_code
_entity_poly.pdbx_strand_id
1 'polypeptide(L)'
;KMLREALILGVLGTCGAFVPLAGTPSLSNSPPIGLSCAARRPWGVPGRGFGARPACVGLRMGLPSVEVEATLDVLAKVSTASDDLPDVKELEVLVGLLVMRGATAVPPTEREGLHPLVLPLCRDGETGEVTGLLKLPLKPATELPVVRQSGKGLNLLGPSIKQLIKRIAVEEDFKGSGDAKDAVSAAKSCGVDYTAGEAKVSPLGLEKFILVKVGPFTDLYGWLAADWMSKGKQEEALITCARAAGLIPEWGALHWSHSKTITEVGGRDLEA
;
A
#
# COMPACT_ATOMS: atom_id res chain seq x y z
N LYS A 1 -11.42 3.61 23.25
CA LYS A 1 -12.79 3.87 22.72
C LYS A 1 -13.10 5.36 22.48
N MET A 2 -12.36 6.32 23.05
CA MET A 2 -12.44 7.76 22.67
C MET A 2 -11.59 8.15 21.43
N LEU A 3 -10.93 7.19 20.78
CA LEU A 3 -9.96 7.41 19.67
C LEU A 3 -10.56 7.26 18.26
N ARG A 4 -11.88 7.13 18.13
CA ARG A 4 -12.59 7.04 16.83
C ARG A 4 -13.42 8.28 16.48
N GLU A 5 -13.67 9.19 17.42
CA GLU A 5 -14.60 10.32 17.20
C GLU A 5 -13.93 11.58 16.62
N ALA A 6 -12.62 11.74 16.77
CA ALA A 6 -11.93 12.95 16.29
C ALA A 6 -11.87 13.08 14.75
N LEU A 7 -12.14 12.00 14.00
CA LEU A 7 -12.14 12.03 12.53
C LEU A 7 -13.51 12.42 11.93
N ILE A 8 -14.56 12.51 12.75
CA ILE A 8 -15.94 12.83 12.31
C ILE A 8 -16.30 14.29 12.59
N LEU A 9 -15.64 14.96 13.53
CA LEU A 9 -16.00 16.32 13.97
C LEU A 9 -15.42 17.48 13.13
N GLY A 10 -14.65 17.20 12.07
CA GLY A 10 -14.11 18.24 11.18
C GLY A 10 -15.03 18.73 10.06
N VAL A 11 -16.28 18.23 9.98
CA VAL A 11 -17.18 18.45 8.81
C VAL A 11 -18.39 19.34 9.11
N LEU A 12 -18.56 19.84 10.34
CA LEU A 12 -19.69 20.71 10.68
C LEU A 12 -19.22 22.02 11.31
N GLY A 13 -19.07 23.04 10.48
CA GLY A 13 -18.78 24.40 10.92
C GLY A 13 -19.07 25.44 9.84
N THR A 14 -20.09 26.26 10.12
CA THR A 14 -20.41 27.58 9.54
C THR A 14 -21.13 27.65 8.18
N CYS A 15 -22.46 27.51 8.24
CA CYS A 15 -23.38 28.27 7.38
C CYS A 15 -23.39 29.74 7.83
N GLY A 16 -23.01 30.65 6.95
CA GLY A 16 -23.11 32.09 7.17
C GLY A 16 -22.86 32.89 5.90
N ALA A 17 -23.92 33.20 5.16
CA ALA A 17 -23.97 34.22 4.10
C ALA A 17 -25.44 34.66 4.01
N PHE A 18 -25.84 35.82 4.53
CA PHE A 18 -25.62 37.19 4.04
C PHE A 18 -26.06 37.38 2.58
N VAL A 19 -27.19 38.08 2.43
CA VAL A 19 -27.89 38.51 1.20
C VAL A 19 -27.32 39.88 0.79
N PRO A 20 -27.14 40.18 -0.52
CA PRO A 20 -28.10 41.07 -1.18
C PRO A 20 -28.41 40.82 -2.68
N LEU A 21 -29.66 41.17 -2.98
CA LEU A 21 -30.35 41.67 -4.18
C LEU A 21 -29.67 41.76 -5.57
N ALA A 22 -30.39 41.15 -6.53
CA ALA A 22 -31.00 41.71 -7.76
C ALA A 22 -30.15 42.43 -8.83
N GLY A 23 -30.25 41.90 -10.07
CA GLY A 23 -30.00 42.61 -11.32
C GLY A 23 -29.85 41.66 -12.53
N THR A 24 -30.84 41.64 -13.43
CA THR A 24 -30.80 40.99 -14.77
C THR A 24 -31.00 42.08 -15.86
N PRO A 25 -31.00 41.77 -17.16
CA PRO A 25 -29.97 41.13 -18.00
C PRO A 25 -29.66 41.99 -19.27
N SER A 26 -28.60 41.68 -20.03
CA SER A 26 -28.57 42.06 -21.47
C SER A 26 -27.67 41.16 -22.32
N LEU A 27 -28.17 40.90 -23.52
CA LEU A 27 -27.63 40.05 -24.60
C LEU A 27 -26.52 40.72 -25.38
N SER A 28 -25.52 39.97 -25.85
CA SER A 28 -25.03 40.06 -27.24
C SER A 28 -24.19 38.85 -27.63
N ASN A 29 -24.38 38.41 -28.88
CA ASN A 29 -23.79 37.24 -29.53
C ASN A 29 -22.53 37.62 -30.34
N SER A 30 -21.71 36.58 -30.65
CA SER A 30 -20.78 36.37 -31.80
C SER A 30 -19.27 36.35 -31.45
N PRO A 31 -18.38 35.73 -32.26
CA PRO A 31 -18.08 34.28 -32.31
C PRO A 31 -16.55 34.01 -32.12
N PRO A 32 -16.03 32.76 -32.24
CA PRO A 32 -14.83 32.33 -31.52
C PRO A 32 -13.52 32.58 -32.29
N ILE A 33 -12.48 32.96 -31.57
CA ILE A 33 -11.09 32.92 -32.04
C ILE A 33 -10.36 31.89 -31.18
N GLY A 34 -9.96 30.81 -31.83
CA GLY A 34 -9.26 29.70 -31.21
C GLY A 34 -7.85 30.10 -30.79
N LEU A 35 -7.49 29.76 -29.55
CA LEU A 35 -6.12 29.49 -29.15
C LEU A 35 -6.13 28.27 -28.24
N SER A 36 -5.32 27.30 -28.66
CA SER A 36 -5.11 25.98 -28.09
C SER A 36 -4.64 26.07 -26.64
N CYS A 37 -5.44 25.53 -25.71
CA CYS A 37 -4.96 25.12 -24.39
C CYS A 37 -4.85 23.59 -24.37
N ALA A 38 -3.61 23.12 -24.48
CA ALA A 38 -3.21 21.73 -24.30
C ALA A 38 -3.48 21.30 -22.85
N ALA A 39 -4.62 20.65 -22.62
CA ALA A 39 -4.83 19.87 -21.41
C ALA A 39 -3.88 18.66 -21.43
N ARG A 40 -2.82 18.71 -20.63
CA ARG A 40 -2.02 17.53 -20.27
C ARG A 40 -2.92 16.56 -19.52
N ARG A 41 -3.33 15.50 -20.21
CA ARG A 41 -3.85 14.28 -19.59
C ARG A 41 -2.70 13.56 -18.90
N PRO A 42 -2.80 13.14 -17.64
CA PRO A 42 -1.96 12.07 -17.17
C PRO A 42 -2.56 10.75 -17.67
N TRP A 43 -1.72 9.99 -18.39
CA TRP A 43 -1.85 8.56 -18.68
C TRP A 43 -2.71 8.24 -19.91
N GLY A 44 -2.10 8.46 -21.08
CA GLY A 44 -2.48 7.80 -22.32
C GLY A 44 -2.08 6.32 -22.28
N VAL A 45 -3.06 5.46 -22.49
CA VAL A 45 -2.91 4.04 -22.75
C VAL A 45 -2.38 3.85 -24.18
N PRO A 46 -1.26 3.16 -24.41
CA PRO A 46 -0.98 2.61 -25.72
C PRO A 46 -1.75 1.29 -25.89
N GLY A 47 -2.62 1.26 -26.89
CA GLY A 47 -3.29 0.04 -27.31
C GLY A 47 -2.41 -0.87 -28.17
N ARG A 48 -2.72 -2.17 -28.06
CA ARG A 48 -2.41 -3.31 -28.95
C ARG A 48 -1.07 -4.04 -28.76
N GLY A 49 -1.22 -5.18 -28.09
CA GLY A 49 -0.63 -6.46 -28.47
C GLY A 49 -1.44 -7.55 -27.79
N PHE A 50 -2.34 -8.23 -28.52
CA PHE A 50 -3.01 -9.44 -28.04
C PHE A 50 -1.97 -10.57 -27.99
N GLY A 51 -1.16 -10.58 -26.92
CA GLY A 51 -0.47 -11.77 -26.45
C GLY A 51 -1.43 -12.52 -25.55
N ALA A 52 -1.71 -13.78 -25.87
CA ALA A 52 -2.54 -14.65 -25.06
C ALA A 52 -2.05 -14.64 -23.61
N ARG A 53 -2.88 -14.12 -22.69
CA ARG A 53 -2.69 -14.37 -21.26
C ARG A 53 -2.73 -15.89 -21.06
N PRO A 54 -1.75 -16.51 -20.37
CA PRO A 54 -1.95 -17.88 -19.94
C PRO A 54 -3.21 -17.89 -19.06
N ALA A 55 -4.11 -18.82 -19.36
CA ALA A 55 -5.38 -18.96 -18.67
C ALA A 55 -5.13 -18.96 -17.16
N CYS A 56 -5.84 -18.08 -16.44
CA CYS A 56 -5.86 -18.08 -14.99
C CYS A 56 -6.28 -19.49 -14.54
N VAL A 57 -5.31 -20.22 -14.00
CA VAL A 57 -5.56 -21.43 -13.24
C VAL A 57 -6.30 -20.95 -12.01
N GLY A 58 -7.64 -21.02 -12.05
CA GLY A 58 -8.44 -20.86 -10.85
C GLY A 58 -7.85 -21.76 -9.77
N LEU A 59 -7.89 -21.31 -8.52
CA LEU A 59 -7.35 -21.98 -7.32
C LEU A 59 -7.93 -23.39 -7.12
N ARG A 60 -7.60 -24.31 -8.03
CA ARG A 60 -7.77 -25.74 -7.90
C ARG A 60 -6.57 -26.21 -7.12
N MET A 61 -6.77 -26.32 -5.80
CA MET A 61 -6.10 -27.22 -4.87
C MET A 61 -4.72 -27.70 -5.34
N GLY A 62 -3.73 -26.87 -5.07
CA GLY A 62 -2.34 -27.05 -5.43
C GLY A 62 -1.65 -25.69 -5.32
N LEU A 63 -1.63 -25.13 -4.10
CA LEU A 63 -0.77 -23.98 -3.82
C LEU A 63 0.63 -24.36 -4.31
N PRO A 64 1.30 -23.53 -5.13
CA PRO A 64 2.67 -23.83 -5.53
C PRO A 64 3.45 -23.97 -4.23
N SER A 65 3.98 -25.17 -4.01
CA SER A 65 4.75 -25.49 -2.83
C SER A 65 6.03 -24.68 -2.90
N VAL A 66 6.00 -23.43 -2.43
CA VAL A 66 7.19 -22.87 -1.82
C VAL A 66 7.60 -23.91 -0.77
N GLU A 67 8.90 -24.17 -0.68
CA GLU A 67 9.45 -24.92 0.43
C GLU A 67 9.31 -24.04 1.69
N VAL A 68 8.08 -23.90 2.18
CA VAL A 68 7.71 -23.11 3.36
C VAL A 68 8.48 -23.67 4.55
N GLU A 69 8.60 -25.00 4.62
CA GLU A 69 9.44 -25.72 5.56
C GLU A 69 10.92 -25.31 5.45
N ALA A 70 11.51 -25.27 4.25
CA ALA A 70 12.89 -24.81 4.09
C ALA A 70 13.06 -23.33 4.47
N THR A 71 12.04 -22.51 4.22
CA THR A 71 12.03 -21.09 4.59
C THR A 71 12.01 -20.95 6.12
N LEU A 72 11.20 -21.75 6.80
CA LEU A 72 11.13 -21.81 8.26
C LEU A 72 12.40 -22.40 8.87
N ASP A 73 13.00 -23.43 8.28
CA ASP A 73 14.28 -24.00 8.72
C ASP A 73 15.40 -22.97 8.64
N VAL A 74 15.42 -22.19 7.56
CA VAL A 74 16.37 -21.10 7.37
C VAL A 74 16.10 -19.98 8.37
N LEU A 75 14.84 -19.65 8.65
CA LEU A 75 14.49 -18.69 9.70
C LEU A 75 14.92 -19.20 11.08
N ALA A 76 14.68 -20.47 11.42
CA ALA A 76 15.01 -21.08 12.70
C ALA A 76 16.52 -21.21 12.92
N LYS A 77 17.29 -21.51 11.87
CA LYS A 77 18.77 -21.50 11.95
C LYS A 77 19.34 -20.12 12.20
N VAL A 78 18.64 -19.11 11.72
CA VAL A 78 19.13 -17.74 11.70
C VAL A 78 18.55 -16.94 12.87
N SER A 79 17.36 -17.27 13.39
CA SER A 79 16.74 -16.61 14.54
C SER A 79 17.41 -17.04 15.84
N THR A 80 17.70 -16.07 16.69
CA THR A 80 18.25 -16.30 18.05
C THR A 80 17.13 -16.45 19.08
N ALA A 81 15.88 -16.15 18.71
CA ALA A 81 14.69 -16.26 19.54
C ALA A 81 13.63 -17.10 18.83
N SER A 82 12.90 -17.91 19.62
CA SER A 82 11.80 -18.78 19.16
C SER A 82 10.54 -18.01 18.75
N ASP A 83 10.40 -16.77 19.22
CA ASP A 83 9.14 -16.02 19.14
C ASP A 83 8.98 -15.23 17.83
N ASP A 84 10.03 -15.21 16.99
CA ASP A 84 10.07 -14.45 15.73
C ASP A 84 9.60 -15.26 14.51
N LEU A 85 9.18 -16.52 14.70
CA LEU A 85 8.80 -17.40 13.60
C LEU A 85 7.35 -17.15 13.16
N PRO A 86 7.10 -16.90 11.86
CA PRO A 86 5.76 -16.72 11.34
C PRO A 86 5.00 -18.05 11.33
N ASP A 87 3.68 -18.00 11.49
CA ASP A 87 2.85 -19.20 11.33
C ASP A 87 2.93 -19.72 9.88
N VAL A 88 3.04 -21.04 9.74
CA VAL A 88 3.19 -21.73 8.44
C VAL A 88 2.05 -21.35 7.50
N LYS A 89 0.83 -21.30 8.05
CA LYS A 89 -0.40 -20.98 7.30
C LYS A 89 -0.39 -19.56 6.76
N GLU A 90 0.11 -18.61 7.53
CA GLU A 90 0.20 -17.21 7.11
C GLU A 90 1.16 -17.05 5.93
N LEU A 91 2.27 -17.77 5.97
CA LEU A 91 3.26 -17.74 4.90
C LEU A 91 2.74 -18.40 3.62
N GLU A 92 2.09 -19.56 3.73
CA GLU A 92 1.44 -20.25 2.61
C GLU A 92 0.40 -19.38 1.92
N VAL A 93 -0.47 -18.72 2.71
CA VAL A 93 -1.50 -17.82 2.19
C VAL A 93 -0.88 -16.60 1.53
N LEU A 94 0.14 -15.98 2.14
CA LEU A 94 0.83 -14.85 1.55
C LEU A 94 1.42 -15.20 0.18
N VAL A 95 2.12 -16.34 0.09
CA VAL A 95 2.68 -16.84 -1.17
C VAL A 95 1.57 -17.08 -2.18
N GLY A 96 0.49 -17.75 -1.78
CA GLY A 96 -0.67 -17.99 -2.66
C GLY A 96 -1.23 -16.69 -3.24
N LEU A 97 -1.42 -15.68 -2.39
CA LEU A 97 -1.90 -14.35 -2.80
C LEU A 97 -0.92 -13.62 -3.73
N LEU A 98 0.39 -13.75 -3.50
CA LEU A 98 1.41 -13.18 -4.39
C LEU A 98 1.44 -13.88 -5.75
N VAL A 99 1.27 -15.20 -5.78
CA VAL A 99 1.21 -15.97 -7.03
C VAL A 99 -0.05 -15.64 -7.82
N MET A 100 -1.19 -15.45 -7.15
CA MET A 100 -2.41 -14.95 -7.79
C MET A 100 -2.21 -13.58 -8.47
N ARG A 101 -1.31 -12.75 -7.93
CA ARG A 101 -0.91 -11.46 -8.53
C ARG A 101 0.09 -11.58 -9.67
N GLY A 102 0.49 -12.80 -10.05
CA GLY A 102 1.45 -13.06 -11.14
C GLY A 102 2.89 -13.26 -10.69
N ALA A 103 3.16 -13.37 -9.37
CA ALA A 103 4.48 -13.69 -8.87
C ALA A 103 4.79 -15.19 -8.98
N THR A 104 6.09 -15.52 -9.02
CA THR A 104 6.59 -16.89 -9.03
C THR A 104 7.27 -17.19 -7.70
N ALA A 105 6.99 -18.36 -7.13
CA ALA A 105 7.61 -18.85 -5.91
C ALA A 105 9.14 -19.04 -6.10
N VAL A 106 9.95 -18.60 -5.14
CA VAL A 106 11.42 -18.71 -5.17
C VAL A 106 11.92 -19.39 -3.90
N PRO A 107 12.89 -20.32 -3.99
CA PRO A 107 13.42 -20.99 -2.81
C PRO A 107 14.28 -20.04 -1.95
N PRO A 108 14.34 -20.25 -0.62
CA PRO A 108 15.07 -19.40 0.31
C PRO A 108 16.60 -19.39 0.10
N THR A 109 17.11 -20.37 -0.64
CA THR A 109 18.53 -20.55 -1.00
C THR A 109 18.98 -19.62 -2.12
N GLU A 110 18.07 -19.18 -2.99
CA GLU A 110 18.38 -18.31 -4.13
C GLU A 110 18.52 -16.85 -3.68
N ARG A 111 19.68 -16.51 -3.13
CA ARG A 111 19.98 -15.17 -2.57
C ARG A 111 20.95 -14.34 -3.40
N GLU A 112 21.20 -14.74 -4.64
CA GLU A 112 22.12 -14.02 -5.51
C GLU A 112 21.60 -12.62 -5.81
N GLY A 113 22.42 -11.60 -5.52
CA GLY A 113 22.06 -10.19 -5.71
C GLY A 113 21.02 -9.64 -4.71
N LEU A 114 20.60 -10.41 -3.71
CA LEU A 114 19.67 -9.96 -2.68
C LEU A 114 20.39 -9.33 -1.48
N HIS A 115 19.68 -8.46 -0.77
CA HIS A 115 20.16 -7.90 0.47
C HIS A 115 20.36 -9.03 1.51
N PRO A 116 21.48 -9.09 2.26
CA PRO A 116 21.81 -10.25 3.11
C PRO A 116 20.76 -10.59 4.18
N LEU A 117 19.97 -9.61 4.58
CA LEU A 117 18.90 -9.74 5.58
C LEU A 117 17.54 -10.11 4.98
N VAL A 118 17.41 -10.18 3.66
CA VAL A 118 16.16 -10.50 2.97
C VAL A 118 16.11 -11.99 2.66
N LEU A 119 15.02 -12.63 3.08
CA LEU A 119 14.69 -13.99 2.74
C LEU A 119 13.67 -13.97 1.59
N PRO A 120 14.03 -14.42 0.37
CA PRO A 120 13.13 -14.39 -0.76
C PRO A 120 11.94 -15.32 -0.56
N LEU A 121 10.76 -14.88 -1.03
CA LEU A 121 9.54 -15.68 -1.08
C LEU A 121 9.06 -15.84 -2.52
N CYS A 122 8.89 -14.71 -3.21
CA CYS A 122 8.38 -14.69 -4.57
C CYS A 122 9.15 -13.66 -5.41
N ARG A 123 9.32 -13.94 -6.70
CA ARG A 123 9.81 -13.00 -7.70
C ARG A 123 8.66 -12.59 -8.62
N ASP A 124 8.50 -11.29 -8.79
CA ASP A 124 7.52 -10.75 -9.73
C ASP A 124 7.95 -11.03 -11.17
N GLY A 125 7.01 -11.55 -11.98
CA GLY A 125 7.29 -11.96 -13.36
C GLY A 125 7.48 -10.79 -14.33
N GLU A 126 6.87 -9.63 -14.04
CA GLU A 126 6.91 -8.47 -14.93
C GLU A 126 8.09 -7.56 -14.64
N THR A 127 8.34 -7.26 -13.36
CA THR A 127 9.39 -6.32 -12.95
C THR A 127 10.71 -6.99 -12.59
N GLY A 128 10.70 -8.30 -12.30
CA GLY A 128 11.84 -9.03 -11.75
C GLY A 128 12.15 -8.68 -10.29
N GLU A 129 11.32 -7.87 -9.62
CA GLU A 129 11.49 -7.50 -8.22
C GLU A 129 11.24 -8.71 -7.31
N VAL A 130 12.04 -8.82 -6.25
CA VAL A 130 11.93 -9.95 -5.31
C VAL A 130 11.21 -9.48 -4.05
N THR A 131 10.11 -10.15 -3.72
CA THR A 131 9.38 -9.97 -2.47
C THR A 131 9.88 -11.00 -1.46
N GLY A 132 10.20 -10.53 -0.25
CA GLY A 132 10.78 -11.36 0.79
C GLY A 132 10.50 -10.84 2.20
N LEU A 133 10.88 -11.65 3.19
CA LEU A 133 10.84 -11.26 4.60
C LEU A 133 12.16 -10.59 4.96
N LEU A 134 12.09 -9.46 5.66
CA LEU A 134 13.27 -8.78 6.16
C LEU A 134 13.53 -9.19 7.62
N LYS A 135 14.70 -9.78 7.87
CA LYS A 135 15.16 -10.06 9.23
C LYS A 135 15.91 -8.87 9.79
N LEU A 136 15.41 -8.27 10.86
CA LEU A 136 16.11 -7.21 11.58
C LEU A 136 16.90 -7.80 12.75
N PRO A 137 18.25 -7.76 12.75
CA PRO A 137 19.06 -8.35 13.82
C PRO A 137 19.11 -7.47 15.09
N LEU A 138 18.82 -6.17 14.96
CA LEU A 138 19.03 -5.17 16.02
C LEU A 138 17.88 -5.07 17.03
N LYS A 139 16.73 -5.69 16.73
CA LYS A 139 15.57 -5.69 17.61
C LYS A 139 14.81 -7.00 17.39
N PRO A 140 14.44 -7.75 18.43
CA PRO A 140 13.47 -8.84 18.29
C PRO A 140 12.17 -8.20 17.83
N ALA A 141 11.89 -8.32 16.53
CA ALA A 141 10.69 -7.76 15.95
C ALA A 141 9.57 -8.73 16.26
N THR A 142 8.55 -8.27 17.00
CA THR A 142 7.36 -9.08 17.30
C THR A 142 6.67 -9.60 16.03
N GLU A 143 6.86 -8.90 14.89
CA GLU A 143 6.36 -9.31 13.58
C GLU A 143 7.44 -9.10 12.51
N LEU A 144 7.55 -10.03 11.56
CA LEU A 144 8.50 -9.94 10.45
C LEU A 144 7.97 -9.02 9.33
N PRO A 145 8.67 -7.92 8.99
CA PRO A 145 8.26 -7.04 7.91
C PRO A 145 8.44 -7.70 6.54
N VAL A 146 7.46 -7.48 5.67
CA VAL A 146 7.51 -7.94 4.28
C VAL A 146 8.00 -6.80 3.41
N VAL A 147 9.08 -7.06 2.67
CA VAL A 147 9.74 -6.07 1.83
C VAL A 147 9.78 -6.52 0.38
N ARG A 148 9.89 -5.55 -0.51
CA ARG A 148 10.22 -5.74 -1.90
C ARG A 148 11.59 -5.15 -2.18
N GLN A 149 12.46 -5.95 -2.77
CA GLN A 149 13.76 -5.50 -3.24
C GLN A 149 13.68 -5.11 -4.72
N SER A 150 14.02 -3.85 -5.00
CA SER A 150 14.16 -3.30 -6.35
C SER A 150 15.58 -2.77 -6.51
N GLY A 151 16.41 -3.50 -7.26
CA GLY A 151 17.84 -3.23 -7.36
C GLY A 151 18.55 -3.24 -6.00
N LYS A 152 19.10 -2.09 -5.60
CA LYS A 152 19.78 -1.91 -4.30
C LYS A 152 18.86 -1.38 -3.19
N GLY A 153 17.62 -1.02 -3.50
CA GLY A 153 16.66 -0.47 -2.55
C GLY A 153 15.74 -1.53 -1.97
N LEU A 154 15.29 -1.30 -0.73
CA LEU A 154 14.22 -2.06 -0.10
C LEU A 154 13.01 -1.14 0.08
N ASN A 155 11.84 -1.65 -0.31
CA ASN A 155 10.55 -1.00 -0.11
C ASN A 155 9.71 -1.85 0.85
N LEU A 156 9.21 -1.24 1.92
CA LEU A 156 8.33 -1.92 2.85
C LEU A 156 6.94 -2.10 2.23
N LEU A 157 6.49 -3.34 2.09
CA LEU A 157 5.13 -3.64 1.62
C LEU A 157 4.12 -3.69 2.76
N GLY A 158 4.56 -4.19 3.91
CA GLY A 158 3.77 -4.22 5.13
C GLY A 158 4.66 -4.49 6.34
N PRO A 159 4.35 -3.89 7.51
CA PRO A 159 5.11 -4.14 8.73
C PRO A 159 4.92 -5.58 9.23
N SER A 160 3.86 -6.27 8.80
CA SER A 160 3.66 -7.69 9.09
C SER A 160 2.91 -8.44 7.99
N ILE A 161 3.07 -9.76 8.02
CA ILE A 161 2.45 -10.70 7.07
C ILE A 161 0.93 -10.58 7.12
N LYS A 162 0.31 -10.60 8.31
CA LYS A 162 -1.14 -10.45 8.48
C LYS A 162 -1.68 -9.16 7.89
N GLN A 163 -0.99 -8.05 8.13
CA GLN A 163 -1.39 -6.75 7.59
C GLN A 163 -1.29 -6.73 6.07
N LEU A 164 -0.25 -7.33 5.50
CA LEU A 164 -0.11 -7.44 4.05
C LEU A 164 -1.19 -8.35 3.43
N ILE A 165 -1.47 -9.51 4.02
CA ILE A 165 -2.57 -10.41 3.59
C ILE A 165 -3.89 -9.65 3.58
N LYS A 166 -4.19 -8.94 4.67
CA LYS A 166 -5.41 -8.13 4.80
C LYS A 166 -5.48 -7.05 3.71
N ARG A 167 -4.37 -6.35 3.48
CA ARG A 167 -4.28 -5.33 2.43
C ARG A 167 -4.56 -5.93 1.05
N ILE A 168 -3.93 -7.05 0.71
CA ILE A 168 -4.12 -7.72 -0.58
C ILE A 168 -5.59 -8.11 -0.76
N ALA A 169 -6.21 -8.72 0.25
CA ALA A 169 -7.61 -9.11 0.20
C ALA A 169 -8.57 -7.92 -0.01
N VAL A 170 -8.31 -6.79 0.66
CA VAL A 170 -9.09 -5.55 0.50
C VAL A 170 -8.93 -4.98 -0.91
N GLU A 171 -7.70 -4.94 -1.44
CA GLU A 171 -7.43 -4.44 -2.79
C GLU A 171 -8.09 -5.30 -3.87
N GLU A 172 -8.05 -6.64 -3.75
CA GLU A 172 -8.69 -7.54 -4.72
C GLU A 172 -10.23 -7.47 -4.66
N ASP A 173 -10.80 -7.41 -3.46
CA ASP A 173 -12.24 -7.22 -3.27
C ASP A 173 -12.73 -5.86 -3.81
N PHE A 174 -11.93 -4.80 -3.64
CA PHE A 174 -12.23 -3.50 -4.21
C PHE A 174 -12.20 -3.51 -5.74
N LYS A 175 -11.18 -4.11 -6.35
CA LYS A 175 -11.08 -4.28 -7.82
C LYS A 175 -12.23 -5.12 -8.38
N GLY A 176 -12.76 -6.06 -7.60
CA GLY A 176 -13.75 -7.02 -8.07
C GLY A 176 -13.16 -8.00 -9.09
N SER A 177 -11.89 -8.37 -8.92
CA SER A 177 -11.26 -9.43 -9.72
C SER A 177 -12.01 -10.75 -9.57
N GLY A 178 -11.94 -11.64 -10.57
CA GLY A 178 -12.56 -12.97 -10.49
C GLY A 178 -12.13 -13.76 -9.25
N ASP A 179 -10.92 -13.47 -8.78
CA ASP A 179 -10.26 -14.12 -7.64
C ASP A 179 -10.52 -13.43 -6.30
N ALA A 180 -11.34 -12.37 -6.26
CA ALA A 180 -11.63 -11.60 -5.05
C ALA A 180 -12.21 -12.47 -3.92
N LYS A 181 -13.11 -13.41 -4.26
CA LYS A 181 -13.72 -14.32 -3.27
C LYS A 181 -12.69 -15.25 -2.65
N ASP A 182 -11.73 -15.70 -3.45
CA ASP A 182 -10.70 -16.63 -3.02
C ASP A 182 -9.64 -15.92 -2.19
N ALA A 183 -9.28 -14.68 -2.54
CA ALA A 183 -8.39 -13.85 -1.74
C ALA A 183 -8.98 -13.54 -0.35
N VAL A 184 -10.28 -13.25 -0.28
CA VAL A 184 -10.96 -12.98 0.99
C VAL A 184 -11.12 -14.25 1.83
N SER A 185 -11.39 -15.40 1.22
CA SER A 185 -11.49 -16.68 1.94
C SER A 185 -10.13 -17.12 2.49
N ALA A 186 -9.05 -16.96 1.73
CA ALA A 186 -7.68 -17.22 2.16
C ALA A 186 -7.24 -16.29 3.29
N ALA A 187 -7.62 -15.00 3.26
CA ALA A 187 -7.33 -14.11 4.38
C ALA A 187 -8.05 -14.56 5.66
N LYS A 188 -9.31 -15.01 5.55
CA LYS A 188 -10.10 -15.51 6.70
C LYS A 188 -9.51 -16.77 7.31
N SER A 189 -8.90 -17.67 6.53
CA SER A 189 -8.27 -18.88 7.08
C SER A 189 -7.05 -18.58 7.96
N CYS A 190 -6.42 -17.41 7.78
CA CYS A 190 -5.35 -16.89 8.65
C CYS A 190 -5.85 -16.06 9.84
N GLY A 191 -7.17 -16.04 10.11
CA GLY A 191 -7.75 -15.27 11.21
C GLY A 191 -7.78 -13.76 10.96
N VAL A 192 -7.75 -13.31 9.70
CA VAL A 192 -7.87 -11.90 9.36
C VAL A 192 -9.35 -11.48 9.32
N ASP A 193 -9.73 -10.58 10.21
CA ASP A 193 -11.07 -10.00 10.26
C ASP A 193 -11.29 -9.00 9.11
N TYR A 194 -11.87 -9.49 8.00
CA TYR A 194 -12.35 -8.68 6.89
C TYR A 194 -13.69 -9.18 6.35
N THR A 195 -14.63 -8.25 6.14
CA THR A 195 -15.93 -8.54 5.52
C THR A 195 -15.91 -8.11 4.06
N ALA A 196 -16.26 -9.02 3.16
CA ALA A 196 -16.31 -8.73 1.72
C ALA A 196 -17.26 -7.55 1.44
N GLY A 197 -16.83 -6.63 0.59
CA GLY A 197 -17.54 -5.41 0.23
C GLY A 197 -17.40 -4.25 1.22
N GLU A 198 -16.76 -4.43 2.39
CA GLU A 198 -16.66 -3.37 3.41
C GLU A 198 -15.95 -2.12 2.86
N ALA A 199 -14.90 -2.30 2.06
CA ALA A 199 -14.16 -1.19 1.46
C ALA A 199 -15.01 -0.35 0.49
N LYS A 200 -15.91 -0.99 -0.28
CA LYS A 200 -16.79 -0.32 -1.24
C LYS A 200 -17.95 0.43 -0.57
N VAL A 201 -18.44 -0.08 0.55
CA VAL A 201 -19.52 0.54 1.33
C VAL A 201 -19.01 1.74 2.11
N SER A 202 -17.74 1.73 2.50
CA SER A 202 -17.19 2.82 3.30
C SER A 202 -17.13 4.13 2.50
N PRO A 203 -17.48 5.28 3.11
CA PRO A 203 -17.36 6.59 2.46
C PRO A 203 -15.90 7.02 2.29
N LEU A 204 -14.98 6.26 2.88
CA LEU A 204 -13.55 6.47 2.79
C LEU A 204 -13.07 5.73 1.54
N GLY A 205 -12.45 6.43 0.59
CA GLY A 205 -11.79 5.78 -0.55
C GLY A 205 -10.81 4.68 -0.13
N LEU A 206 -10.43 3.80 -1.06
CA LEU A 206 -9.65 2.58 -0.80
C LEU A 206 -8.41 2.84 0.08
N GLU A 207 -7.60 3.81 -0.28
CA GLU A 207 -6.32 4.12 0.37
C GLU A 207 -6.54 4.56 1.83
N LYS A 208 -7.56 5.40 2.07
CA LYS A 208 -7.92 5.88 3.41
C LYS A 208 -8.54 4.77 4.24
N PHE A 209 -9.34 3.90 3.64
CA PHE A 209 -9.90 2.73 4.30
C PHE A 209 -8.77 1.80 4.79
N ILE A 210 -7.79 1.50 3.93
CA ILE A 210 -6.65 0.65 4.29
C ILE A 210 -5.86 1.26 5.47
N LEU A 211 -5.53 2.55 5.42
CA LEU A 211 -4.81 3.22 6.51
C LEU A 211 -5.56 3.19 7.86
N VAL A 212 -6.90 3.24 7.84
CA VAL A 212 -7.71 3.27 9.06
C VAL A 212 -8.02 1.86 9.61
N LYS A 213 -8.23 0.87 8.74
CA LYS A 213 -8.74 -0.46 9.10
C LYS A 213 -7.72 -1.59 9.05
N VAL A 214 -6.66 -1.43 8.26
CA VAL A 214 -5.63 -2.46 8.07
C VAL A 214 -4.39 -2.11 8.86
N GLY A 215 -3.82 -0.94 8.63
CA GLY A 215 -2.60 -0.54 9.32
C GLY A 215 -1.80 0.54 8.57
N PRO A 216 -0.66 0.93 9.15
CA PRO A 216 0.22 1.91 8.53
C PRO A 216 1.01 1.28 7.38
N PHE A 217 0.96 1.91 6.21
CA PHE A 217 1.75 1.51 5.05
C PHE A 217 2.52 2.70 4.49
N THR A 218 3.79 2.48 4.16
CA THR A 218 4.72 3.57 3.80
C THR A 218 4.34 4.25 2.49
N ASP A 219 3.90 3.46 1.52
CA ASP A 219 3.45 3.93 0.22
C ASP A 219 2.14 4.74 0.31
N LEU A 220 1.17 4.28 1.10
CA LEU A 220 -0.09 4.99 1.31
C LEU A 220 0.10 6.31 2.06
N TYR A 221 1.03 6.39 3.01
CA TYR A 221 1.38 7.66 3.66
C TYR A 221 2.06 8.63 2.70
N GLY A 222 2.97 8.14 1.84
CA GLY A 222 3.57 8.96 0.79
C GLY A 222 2.54 9.52 -0.18
N TRP A 223 1.59 8.68 -0.61
CA TRP A 223 0.46 9.11 -1.45
C TRP A 223 -0.43 10.14 -0.74
N LEU A 224 -0.79 9.89 0.53
CA LEU A 224 -1.68 10.77 1.29
C LEU A 224 -1.05 12.16 1.53
N ALA A 225 0.26 12.21 1.80
CA ALA A 225 0.99 13.47 1.93
C ALA A 225 0.99 14.25 0.60
N ALA A 226 1.23 13.58 -0.53
CA ALA A 226 1.15 14.20 -1.85
C ALA A 226 -0.26 14.70 -2.19
N ASP A 227 -1.31 13.97 -1.80
CA ASP A 227 -2.71 14.40 -1.96
C ASP A 227 -3.00 15.70 -1.19
N TRP A 228 -2.53 15.83 0.06
CA TRP A 228 -2.67 17.08 0.83
C TRP A 228 -1.90 18.25 0.22
N MET A 229 -0.68 17.99 -0.26
CA MET A 229 0.12 19.01 -0.97
C MET A 229 -0.59 19.49 -2.23
N SER A 230 -1.22 18.59 -2.99
CA SER A 230 -1.99 18.96 -4.20
C SER A 230 -3.19 19.87 -3.91
N LYS A 231 -3.70 19.84 -2.67
CA LYS A 231 -4.83 20.66 -2.19
C LYS A 231 -4.38 21.98 -1.57
N GLY A 232 -3.07 22.27 -1.53
CA GLY A 232 -2.51 23.45 -0.88
C GLY A 232 -2.56 23.40 0.65
N LYS A 233 -2.79 22.21 1.23
CA LYS A 233 -2.94 21.96 2.67
C LYS A 233 -1.61 21.48 3.25
N GLN A 234 -0.68 22.42 3.39
CA GLN A 234 0.71 22.15 3.77
C GLN A 234 0.84 21.60 5.19
N GLU A 235 0.09 22.17 6.15
CA GLU A 235 0.12 21.74 7.55
C GLU A 235 -0.34 20.28 7.69
N GLU A 236 -1.42 19.90 7.02
CA GLU A 236 -1.93 18.53 7.04
C GLU A 236 -0.95 17.53 6.40
N ALA A 237 -0.23 17.94 5.35
CA ALA A 237 0.82 17.12 4.75
C ALA A 237 1.98 16.87 5.73
N LEU A 238 2.43 17.91 6.43
CA LEU A 238 3.50 17.82 7.44
C LEU A 238 3.08 16.94 8.62
N ILE A 239 1.87 17.15 9.15
CA ILE A 239 1.31 16.34 10.24
C ILE A 239 1.21 14.87 9.82
N THR A 240 0.81 14.61 8.58
CA THR A 240 0.72 13.25 8.03
C THR A 240 2.09 12.58 7.98
N CYS A 241 3.12 13.28 7.49
CA CYS A 241 4.47 12.74 7.40
C CYS A 241 5.11 12.53 8.79
N ALA A 242 4.97 13.50 9.69
CA ALA A 242 5.46 13.38 11.07
C ALA A 242 4.81 12.20 11.80
N ARG A 243 3.48 12.03 11.62
CA ARG A 243 2.75 10.87 12.17
C ARG A 243 3.24 9.56 11.57
N ALA A 244 3.45 9.50 10.26
CA ALA A 244 3.95 8.30 9.60
C ALA A 244 5.33 7.89 10.15
N ALA A 245 6.26 8.84 10.25
CA ALA A 245 7.58 8.64 10.83
C ALA A 245 7.52 8.14 12.29
N GLY A 246 6.55 8.61 13.08
CA GLY A 246 6.30 8.11 14.43
C GLY A 246 5.72 6.69 14.50
N LEU A 247 4.94 6.28 13.49
CA LEU A 247 4.31 4.95 13.45
C LEU A 247 5.28 3.84 13.03
N ILE A 248 6.17 4.12 12.09
CA ILE A 248 7.19 3.17 11.60
C ILE A 248 8.56 3.86 11.67
N PRO A 249 9.12 4.04 12.88
CA PRO A 249 10.35 4.80 13.07
C PRO A 249 11.58 4.15 12.43
N GLU A 250 11.53 2.84 12.22
CA GLU A 250 12.65 2.05 11.69
C GLU A 250 12.81 2.18 10.18
N TRP A 251 11.84 2.76 9.48
CA TRP A 251 11.87 2.89 8.03
C TRP A 251 12.25 4.30 7.58
N GLY A 252 13.50 4.46 7.13
CA GLY A 252 14.07 5.74 6.71
C GLY A 252 13.28 6.46 5.61
N ALA A 253 12.54 5.74 4.75
CA ALA A 253 11.77 6.35 3.68
C ALA A 253 10.69 7.33 4.18
N LEU A 254 10.14 7.11 5.37
CA LEU A 254 9.14 8.01 5.96
C LEU A 254 9.79 9.30 6.48
N HIS A 255 10.95 9.18 7.13
CA HIS A 255 11.74 10.34 7.57
C HIS A 255 12.23 11.16 6.38
N TRP A 256 12.68 10.48 5.33
CA TRP A 256 13.03 11.13 4.06
C TRP A 256 11.84 11.87 3.45
N SER A 257 10.66 11.24 3.42
CA SER A 257 9.44 11.88 2.91
C SER A 257 9.07 13.10 3.76
N HIS A 258 9.25 13.02 5.08
CA HIS A 258 9.00 14.14 5.98
C HIS A 258 9.95 15.32 5.74
N SER A 259 11.27 15.08 5.74
CA SER A 259 12.30 16.08 5.43
C SER A 259 12.06 16.74 4.06
N LYS A 260 11.71 15.92 3.05
CA LYS A 260 11.32 16.42 1.72
C LYS A 260 10.13 17.36 1.78
N THR A 261 9.07 17.01 2.52
CA THR A 261 7.89 17.89 2.67
C THR A 261 8.21 19.19 3.40
N ILE A 262 9.10 19.18 4.41
CA ILE A 262 9.53 20.40 5.10
C ILE A 262 10.26 21.32 4.12
N THR A 263 11.17 20.75 3.33
CA THR A 263 11.90 21.49 2.29
C THR A 263 10.97 22.08 1.23
N GLU A 264 9.93 21.35 0.82
CA GLU A 264 8.94 21.81 -0.17
C GLU A 264 8.02 22.93 0.36
N VAL A 265 7.68 22.93 1.65
CA VAL A 265 6.87 23.99 2.26
C VAL A 265 7.66 25.29 2.39
N GLY A 266 8.97 25.20 2.61
CA GLY A 266 9.88 26.34 2.71
C GLY A 266 9.75 27.13 4.01
N GLY A 267 10.77 27.94 4.32
CA GLY A 267 10.78 28.81 5.51
C GLY A 267 10.98 28.06 6.83
N ARG A 268 11.37 26.78 6.77
CA ARG A 268 11.57 25.89 7.94
C ARG A 268 12.87 25.10 7.82
N ASP A 269 13.91 25.73 7.29
CA ASP A 269 15.18 25.06 6.93
C ASP A 269 15.93 24.46 8.14
N LEU A 270 15.64 24.94 9.36
CA LEU A 270 16.21 24.39 10.60
C LEU A 270 15.51 23.09 11.06
N GLU A 271 14.32 22.79 10.52
CA GLU A 271 13.54 21.60 10.87
C GLU A 271 13.70 20.47 9.82
N ALA A 272 14.31 20.78 8.66
CA ALA A 272 14.42 19.89 7.51
C ALA A 272 15.48 18.80 7.67
#